data_AF-A0A7J0D756-F1
#
_entry.id   AF-A0A7J0D756-F1
#
_cell.length_a   1.000
_cell.length_b   1.000
_cell.length_c   1.000
_cell.angle_alpha   90.00
_cell.angle_beta   90.00
_cell.angle_gamma   90.00
#
_symmetry.space_group_name_H-M   'P 1'
#
loop_
_entity.id
_entity.type
_entity.pdbx_description
1 polymer ?
#
loop_
_entity_poly.entity_id
_entity_poly.type
_entity_poly.pdbx_seq_one_letter_code
_entity_poly.pdbx_strand_id
1 'polypeptide(L)'
;MGRAARPAPPLSHHPEVPSDLRDHIDRLPFPALLEGPDFGIIAYNRRAARACPWTTRPGANVLVDLLLPGPGRECPRLAELQPPKLQWGRVVPVI
;
A
#
# COMPACT_ATOMS: atom_id res chain seq x y z
N MET A 1 41.22 13.56 2.42
CA MET A 1 40.39 12.76 3.34
C MET A 1 38.93 13.17 3.13
N GLY A 2 38.16 12.37 2.39
CA GLY A 2 36.78 12.68 2.04
C GLY A 2 35.85 12.45 3.24
N ARG A 3 35.07 13.46 3.63
CA ARG A 3 33.98 13.29 4.59
C ARG A 3 32.96 12.36 3.95
N ALA A 4 32.82 11.16 4.50
CA ALA A 4 31.70 10.27 4.16
C ALA A 4 30.41 11.04 4.47
N ALA A 5 29.62 11.30 3.42
CA ALA A 5 28.29 11.86 3.59
C ALA A 5 27.49 10.88 4.45
N ARG A 6 27.13 11.31 5.65
CA ARG A 6 26.25 10.55 6.53
C ARG A 6 24.95 10.33 5.73
N PRO A 7 24.46 9.09 5.55
CA PRO A 7 23.18 8.88 4.88
C PRO A 7 22.14 9.72 5.62
N ALA A 8 21.44 10.59 4.88
CA ALA A 8 20.34 11.35 5.44
C ALA A 8 19.38 10.34 6.10
N PRO A 9 18.90 10.61 7.33
CA PRO A 9 17.85 9.77 7.89
C PRO A 9 16.72 9.69 6.86
N PRO A 10 16.13 8.50 6.61
CA PRO A 10 15.00 8.42 5.71
C PRO A 10 13.98 9.45 6.22
N LEU A 11 13.64 10.39 5.36
CA LEU A 11 12.58 11.33 5.65
C LEU A 11 11.30 10.49 5.74
N SER A 12 10.97 10.01 6.94
CA SER A 12 9.67 9.42 7.26
C SER A 12 8.61 10.52 7.18
N HIS A 13 8.40 11.06 5.99
CA HIS A 13 7.15 11.71 5.65
C HIS A 13 6.17 10.57 5.45
N HIS A 14 5.56 10.11 6.55
CA HIS A 14 4.26 9.46 6.43
C HIS A 14 3.30 10.60 6.10
N PRO A 15 2.85 10.75 4.84
CA PRO A 15 1.88 11.79 4.53
C PRO A 15 0.67 11.59 5.43
N GLU A 16 0.28 12.64 6.13
CA GLU A 16 -0.94 12.60 6.92
C GLU A 16 -2.11 12.42 5.95
N VAL A 17 -2.84 11.32 6.10
CA VAL A 17 -4.00 11.04 5.25
C VAL A 17 -5.19 11.81 5.80
N PRO A 18 -5.80 12.73 5.02
CA PRO A 18 -6.97 13.49 5.45
C PRO A 18 -8.11 12.57 5.92
N SER A 19 -8.88 13.01 6.92
CA SER A 19 -10.00 12.23 7.48
C SER A 19 -11.05 11.86 6.44
N ASP A 20 -11.41 12.78 5.55
CA ASP A 20 -12.39 12.51 4.49
C ASP A 20 -11.95 11.40 3.53
N LEU A 21 -10.64 11.34 3.25
CA LEU A 21 -10.07 10.29 2.40
C LEU A 21 -10.04 8.94 3.11
N ARG A 22 -9.73 8.92 4.42
CA ARG A 22 -9.84 7.70 5.25
C ARG A 22 -11.28 7.19 5.29
N ASP A 23 -12.23 8.08 5.55
CA ASP A 23 -13.66 7.75 5.59
C ASP A 23 -14.16 7.24 4.24
N HIS A 24 -13.67 7.82 3.14
CA HIS A 24 -13.98 7.34 1.80
C HIS A 24 -13.47 5.92 1.58
N ILE A 25 -12.20 5.64 1.91
CA ILE A 25 -11.58 4.31 1.77
C ILE A 25 -12.32 3.27 2.61
N ASP A 26 -12.73 3.61 3.84
CA ASP A 26 -13.47 2.71 4.73
C ASP A 26 -14.86 2.33 4.21
N ARG A 27 -15.50 3.22 3.44
CA ARG A 27 -16.81 2.97 2.82
C ARG A 27 -16.76 2.09 1.58
N LEU A 28 -15.59 1.89 0.98
CA LEU A 28 -15.47 1.09 -0.24
C LEU A 28 -15.96 -0.36 -0.01
N PRO A 29 -16.80 -0.91 -0.90
CA PRO A 29 -17.38 -2.23 -0.72
C PRO A 29 -16.39 -3.38 -0.98
N PHE A 30 -15.18 -3.06 -1.42
CA PHE A 30 -14.10 -4.00 -1.70
C PHE A 30 -12.87 -3.71 -0.80
N PRO A 31 -11.97 -4.69 -0.64
CA PRO A 31 -10.66 -4.45 -0.03
C PRO A 31 -9.95 -3.27 -0.72
N ALA A 32 -9.48 -2.28 0.04
CA ALA A 32 -8.80 -1.11 -0.50
C ALA A 32 -7.65 -0.63 0.40
N LEU A 33 -6.58 -0.16 -0.23
CA LEU A 33 -5.43 0.48 0.41
C LEU A 33 -5.04 1.74 -0.38
N LEU A 34 -4.33 2.64 0.29
CA LEU A 34 -3.72 3.83 -0.29
C LEU A 34 -2.21 3.75 -0.09
N GLU A 35 -1.49 3.99 -1.17
CA GLU A 35 -0.03 3.97 -1.23
C GLU A 35 0.50 5.40 -1.15
N GLY A 36 1.58 5.59 -0.40
CA GLY A 36 2.38 6.80 -0.38
C GLY A 36 3.38 6.87 -1.55
N PRO A 37 4.15 7.97 -1.66
CA PRO A 37 5.11 8.17 -2.74
C PRO A 37 6.27 7.17 -2.74
N ASP A 38 6.51 6.48 -1.62
CA ASP A 38 7.50 5.43 -1.45
C ASP A 38 6.91 4.02 -1.55
N PHE A 39 5.65 3.89 -2.00
CA PHE A 39 4.87 2.65 -2.00
C PHE A 39 4.54 2.10 -0.60
N GLY A 40 4.79 2.88 0.45
CA GLY A 40 4.33 2.55 1.80
C GLY A 40 2.81 2.60 1.89
N ILE A 41 2.18 1.66 2.59
CA ILE A 41 0.74 1.73 2.85
C ILE A 41 0.50 2.82 3.89
N ILE A 42 -0.27 3.84 3.52
CA ILE A 42 -0.57 5.01 4.36
C ILE A 42 -2.02 5.04 4.85
N ALA A 43 -2.92 4.29 4.20
CA ALA A 43 -4.25 3.98 4.70
C ALA A 43 -4.76 2.65 4.11
N TYR A 44 -5.68 2.00 4.79
CA TYR A 44 -6.34 0.77 4.35
C TYR A 44 -7.70 0.65 5.02
N ASN A 45 -8.63 -0.08 4.40
CA ASN A 45 -9.90 -0.38 5.03
C ASN A 45 -9.91 -1.73 5.78
N ARG A 46 -10.93 -1.94 6.61
CA ARG A 46 -11.14 -3.21 7.34
C ARG A 46 -11.24 -4.45 6.44
N ARG A 47 -11.62 -4.28 5.17
CA ARG A 47 -11.71 -5.41 4.21
C ARG A 47 -10.32 -5.82 3.74
N ALA A 48 -9.43 -4.87 3.43
CA ALA A 48 -8.03 -5.12 3.11
C ALA A 48 -7.27 -5.75 4.28
N ALA A 49 -7.45 -5.22 5.50
CA ALA A 49 -6.82 -5.79 6.69
C ALA A 49 -7.21 -7.26 6.95
N ARG A 50 -8.44 -7.64 6.61
CA ARG A 50 -8.91 -9.04 6.71
C ARG A 50 -8.42 -9.91 5.55
N ALA A 51 -8.40 -9.37 4.34
CA ALA A 51 -7.98 -10.11 3.15
C ALA A 51 -6.48 -10.40 3.18
N CYS A 52 -5.69 -9.40 3.57
CA CYS A 52 -4.24 -9.44 3.61
C CYS A 52 -3.72 -8.76 4.90
N PRO A 53 -3.53 -9.50 6.01
CA PRO A 53 -3.14 -8.95 7.31
C PRO A 53 -1.83 -8.16 7.31
N TRP A 54 -0.90 -8.48 6.39
CA TRP A 54 0.37 -7.78 6.24
C TRP A 54 0.20 -6.28 5.95
N THR A 55 -0.95 -5.87 5.38
CA THR A 55 -1.27 -4.45 5.11
C THR A 55 -1.34 -3.59 6.38
N THR A 56 -1.52 -4.22 7.54
CA THR A 56 -1.55 -3.55 8.85
C THR A 56 -0.18 -3.46 9.53
N ARG A 57 0.84 -4.10 8.94
CA ARG A 57 2.20 -4.11 9.50
C ARG A 57 2.77 -2.68 9.48
N PRO A 58 3.38 -2.20 10.57
CA PRO A 58 4.13 -0.96 10.55
C PRO A 58 5.21 -1.00 9.45
N GLY A 59 5.20 0.00 8.56
CA GLY A 59 6.11 0.06 7.42
C GLY A 59 5.81 -1.00 6.34
N ALA A 60 4.57 -1.48 6.24
CA ALA A 60 4.12 -2.26 5.08
C ALA A 60 4.32 -1.44 3.80
N ASN A 61 4.85 -2.10 2.77
CA ASN A 61 5.19 -1.48 1.50
C ASN A 61 4.78 -2.41 0.37
N VAL A 62 3.98 -1.89 -0.56
CA VAL A 62 3.36 -2.70 -1.60
C VAL A 62 4.41 -3.37 -2.48
N LEU A 63 5.46 -2.67 -2.90
CA LEU A 63 6.49 -3.30 -3.74
C LEU A 63 7.29 -4.35 -2.97
N VAL A 64 7.69 -4.05 -1.74
CA VAL A 64 8.49 -4.98 -0.93
C VAL A 64 7.69 -6.24 -0.60
N ASP A 65 6.49 -6.08 -0.05
CA ASP A 65 5.68 -7.19 0.45
C ASP A 65 5.16 -8.08 -0.69
N LEU A 66 5.01 -7.55 -1.92
CA LEU A 66 4.56 -8.32 -3.08
C LEU A 66 5.68 -9.00 -3.86
N LEU A 67 6.80 -8.31 -4.06
CA LEU A 67 7.87 -8.81 -4.93
C LEU A 67 8.83 -9.74 -4.19
N LEU A 68 9.06 -9.48 -2.90
CA LEU A 68 9.97 -10.28 -2.10
C LEU A 68 9.25 -11.45 -1.41
N PRO A 69 9.94 -12.55 -1.10
CA PRO A 69 9.37 -13.62 -0.29
C PRO A 69 8.86 -13.09 1.05
N GLY A 70 7.63 -13.46 1.40
CA GLY A 70 7.00 -13.00 2.63
C GLY A 70 5.47 -13.05 2.59
N PRO A 71 4.82 -12.56 3.66
CA PRO A 71 3.37 -12.69 3.85
C PRO A 71 2.54 -11.92 2.81
N GLY A 72 3.12 -10.91 2.13
CA GLY A 72 2.44 -10.22 1.04
C GLY A 72 2.35 -11.04 -0.23
N ARG A 73 3.45 -11.67 -0.64
CA ARG A 73 3.52 -12.56 -1.79
C ARG A 73 2.67 -13.83 -1.61
N GLU A 74 2.50 -14.28 -0.38
CA GLU A 74 1.65 -15.41 -0.03
C GLU A 74 0.16 -15.03 0.12
N CYS A 75 -0.20 -13.75 0.04
CA CYS A 75 -1.60 -13.35 0.18
C CYS A 75 -2.39 -13.68 -1.11
N PRO A 76 -3.28 -14.69 -1.11
CA PRO A 76 -3.97 -15.13 -2.33
C PRO A 76 -5.02 -14.13 -2.81
N ARG A 77 -5.43 -13.18 -1.94
CA ARG A 77 -6.51 -12.22 -2.17
C ARG A 77 -6.03 -10.85 -2.64
N LEU A 78 -4.74 -10.67 -2.85
CA LEU A 78 -4.25 -9.40 -3.34
C LEU A 78 -4.78 -9.06 -4.74
N ALA A 79 -4.92 -10.09 -5.60
CA ALA A 79 -5.57 -9.94 -6.89
C ALA A 79 -7.04 -9.44 -6.78
N GLU A 80 -7.68 -9.63 -5.62
CA GLU A 80 -9.04 -9.17 -5.32
C GLU A 80 -9.08 -7.72 -4.78
N LEU A 81 -7.93 -7.12 -4.43
CA LEU A 81 -7.82 -5.67 -4.13
C LEU A 81 -7.96 -4.82 -5.40
N GLN A 82 -7.90 -5.43 -6.59
CA GLN A 82 -8.18 -4.72 -7.82
C GLN A 82 -9.66 -4.31 -7.81
N PRO A 83 -9.99 -3.02 -8.08
CA PRO A 83 -11.37 -2.62 -8.18
C PRO A 83 -12.06 -3.50 -9.23
N PRO A 84 -13.33 -3.91 -9.00
CA PRO A 84 -14.08 -4.65 -10.02
C PRO A 84 -14.02 -3.83 -11.30
N LYS A 85 -13.49 -4.42 -12.39
CA LYS A 85 -13.14 -3.76 -13.66
C LYS A 85 -14.08 -2.59 -13.94
N LEU A 86 -13.66 -1.40 -13.50
CA LEU A 86 -14.31 -0.17 -13.90
C LEU A 86 -14.08 -0.12 -15.42
N GLN A 87 -15.15 -0.04 -16.21
CA GLN A 87 -15.10 0.03 -17.67
C GLN A 87 -14.52 1.38 -18.15
N TRP A 88 -13.43 1.80 -17.55
CA TRP A 88 -12.68 2.98 -17.91
C TRP A 88 -11.39 2.47 -18.53
N GLY A 89 -11.21 2.83 -19.80
CA GLY A 89 -10.16 2.29 -20.65
C GLY A 89 -8.80 2.28 -19.99
N ARG A 90 -8.16 1.10 -20.03
CA ARG A 90 -6.71 0.95 -20.13
C ARG A 90 -5.92 1.54 -18.95
N VAL A 91 -5.94 0.84 -17.82
CA VAL A 91 -4.84 0.88 -16.85
C VAL A 91 -4.15 -0.48 -16.86
N VAL A 92 -2.91 -0.47 -17.30
CA VAL A 92 -2.04 -1.63 -17.48
C VAL A 92 -1.55 -2.11 -16.11
N PRO A 93 -1.49 -3.43 -15.83
CA PRO A 93 -0.80 -3.91 -14.63
C PRO A 93 0.69 -3.64 -14.79
N VAL A 94 1.26 -2.83 -13.90
CA VAL A 94 2.72 -2.78 -13.70
C VAL A 94 3.09 -4.07 -12.97
N ILE A 95 3.98 -4.83 -13.59
CA ILE A 95 4.52 -6.11 -13.15
C ILE A 95 5.53 -5.89 -12.01
#